data_AF-A0A928JM20-F1
#
_entry.id   AF-A0A928JM20-F1
#
_cell.length_a   1.000
_cell.length_b   1.000
_cell.length_c   1.000
_cell.angle_alpha   90.00
_cell.angle_beta   90.00
_cell.angle_gamma   90.00
#
_symmetry.space_group_name_H-M   'P 1'
#
loop_
_entity.id
_entity.type
_entity.pdbx_description
1 polymer ?
#
loop_
_entity_poly.entity_id
_entity_poly.type
_entity_poly.pdbx_seq_one_letter_code
_entity_poly.pdbx_strand_id
1 'polypeptide(L)'
;MSFRVSFFMLLCGLKEVSRVGERKDNPISVRSKRRITNALLELMEFTPFSKISIKDIVDRAGLTRQTFYHNFETKEDVLYNRLDEHFEGFLEYLSKKTVRDWEDVICCFFRYWQEHAEFMNLLMKNDQVYLLSRKLPDYYQTVKDLYFNKTDLTDAEARLWFAFVSGALVNMLISWMSSTGGISARALAKLVIAMMDGTVLEKSRVEMGNDVAMFIGHLQTES
;
A
#
# COMPACT_ATOMS: atom_id res chain seq x y z
N MET A 1 8.53 22.90 -6.06
CA MET A 1 7.14 22.89 -6.55
C MET A 1 6.28 22.50 -5.35
N SER A 2 5.58 23.44 -4.71
CA SER A 2 4.91 23.18 -3.42
C SER A 2 3.55 22.54 -3.68
N PHE A 3 3.38 21.25 -3.35
CA PHE A 3 2.11 20.51 -3.44
C PHE A 3 1.13 21.00 -2.36
N ARG A 4 0.56 22.19 -2.52
CA ARG A 4 -0.49 22.71 -1.63
C ARG A 4 -1.86 22.25 -2.13
N VAL A 5 -2.25 21.04 -1.77
CA VAL A 5 -3.66 20.61 -1.90
C VAL A 5 -4.47 21.38 -0.85
N SER A 6 -5.44 22.18 -1.28
CA SER A 6 -6.24 23.02 -0.36
C SER A 6 -7.17 22.18 0.52
N PHE A 7 -7.19 22.46 1.82
CA PHE A 7 -7.98 21.79 2.88
C PHE A 7 -9.45 21.54 2.52
N PHE A 8 -10.08 22.48 1.81
CA PHE A 8 -11.50 22.37 1.40
C PHE A 8 -11.74 21.25 0.37
N MET A 9 -10.76 20.93 -0.46
CA MET A 9 -10.90 19.93 -1.53
C MET A 9 -10.78 18.51 -1.01
N LEU A 10 -10.00 18.33 0.05
CA LEU A 10 -9.79 17.03 0.68
C LEU A 10 -11.07 16.53 1.36
N LEU A 11 -11.89 17.44 1.90
CA LEU A 11 -13.22 17.12 2.45
C LEU A 11 -14.26 16.76 1.37
N CYS A 12 -14.14 17.28 0.14
CA CYS A 12 -15.04 16.93 -0.96
C CYS A 12 -14.78 15.53 -1.50
N GLY A 13 -13.52 15.16 -1.71
CA GLY A 13 -13.16 13.82 -2.20
C GLY A 13 -13.57 12.71 -1.24
N LEU A 14 -13.43 12.91 0.07
CA LEU A 14 -13.79 11.89 1.08
C LEU A 14 -15.30 11.57 1.13
N LYS A 15 -16.18 12.50 0.71
CA LYS A 15 -17.63 12.23 0.56
C LYS A 15 -17.96 11.39 -0.68
N GLU A 16 -17.13 11.44 -1.72
CA GLU A 16 -17.30 10.64 -2.94
C GLU A 16 -16.75 9.22 -2.78
N VAL A 17 -15.69 9.06 -1.98
CA VAL A 17 -15.13 7.74 -1.58
C VAL A 17 -16.19 6.82 -0.98
N SER A 18 -17.09 7.32 -0.13
CA SER A 18 -18.19 6.53 0.44
C SER A 18 -19.21 6.00 -0.59
N ARG A 19 -19.09 6.36 -1.87
CA ARG A 19 -19.93 5.85 -2.97
C ARG A 19 -19.21 4.90 -3.93
N VAL A 20 -17.88 4.78 -3.85
CA VAL A 20 -17.12 3.88 -4.71
C VAL A 20 -17.16 2.48 -4.09
N GLY A 21 -18.08 1.63 -4.59
CA GLY A 21 -17.99 0.19 -4.31
C GLY A 21 -19.28 -0.54 -3.88
N GLU A 22 -20.47 -0.23 -4.41
CA GLU A 22 -21.55 -1.22 -4.35
C GLU A 22 -21.39 -2.25 -5.50
N ARG A 23 -20.48 -3.23 -5.33
CA ARG A 23 -20.58 -4.47 -6.12
C ARG A 23 -21.76 -5.28 -5.61
N LYS A 24 -22.80 -5.42 -6.43
CA LYS A 24 -23.95 -6.31 -6.14
C LYS A 24 -23.54 -7.78 -6.31
N ASP A 25 -22.66 -8.26 -5.45
CA ASP A 25 -22.34 -9.68 -5.38
C ASP A 25 -23.50 -10.45 -4.74
N ASN A 26 -23.82 -11.63 -5.27
CA ASN A 26 -24.82 -12.52 -4.67
C ASN A 26 -24.38 -12.88 -3.23
N PRO A 27 -25.26 -12.78 -2.20
CA PRO A 27 -24.93 -13.14 -0.81
C PRO A 27 -24.27 -14.52 -0.64
N ILE A 28 -24.61 -15.49 -1.51
CA ILE A 28 -24.02 -16.83 -1.52
C ILE A 28 -22.55 -16.80 -1.97
N SER A 29 -22.22 -15.98 -2.97
CA SER A 29 -20.84 -15.76 -3.42
C SER A 29 -20.01 -15.06 -2.35
N VAL A 30 -20.55 -14.00 -1.72
CA VAL A 30 -19.87 -13.29 -0.63
C VAL A 30 -19.52 -14.22 0.53
N ARG A 31 -20.47 -15.06 0.97
CA ARG A 31 -20.22 -16.04 2.05
C ARG A 31 -19.16 -17.06 1.65
N SER A 32 -19.17 -17.51 0.40
CA SER A 32 -18.20 -18.48 -0.11
C SER A 32 -16.79 -17.88 -0.22
N LYS A 33 -16.67 -16.67 -0.78
CA LYS A 33 -15.42 -15.90 -0.85
C LYS A 33 -14.79 -15.72 0.53
N ARG A 34 -15.59 -15.32 1.53
CA ARG A 34 -15.10 -15.18 2.92
C ARG A 34 -14.59 -16.49 3.52
N ARG A 35 -15.32 -17.59 3.33
CA ARG A 35 -14.88 -18.92 3.83
C ARG A 35 -13.59 -19.38 3.17
N ILE A 36 -13.47 -19.20 1.85
CA ILE A 36 -12.25 -19.53 1.09
C ILE A 36 -11.08 -18.67 1.56
N THR A 37 -11.28 -17.36 1.73
CA THR A 37 -10.26 -16.42 2.19
C THR A 37 -9.77 -16.78 3.58
N ASN A 38 -10.67 -16.96 4.54
CA ASN A 38 -10.29 -17.34 5.90
C ASN A 38 -9.53 -18.67 5.94
N ALA A 39 -10.00 -19.68 5.19
CA ALA A 39 -9.31 -20.96 5.11
C ALA A 39 -7.90 -20.84 4.55
N LEU A 40 -7.68 -20.03 3.51
CA LEU A 40 -6.36 -19.76 2.97
C LEU A 40 -5.45 -19.06 3.99
N LEU A 41 -5.94 -18.00 4.65
CA LEU A 41 -5.17 -17.25 5.63
C LEU A 41 -4.77 -18.13 6.83
N GLU A 42 -5.70 -18.94 7.35
CA GLU A 42 -5.40 -19.92 8.41
C GLU A 42 -4.35 -20.95 7.97
N LEU A 43 -4.42 -21.45 6.74
CA LEU A 43 -3.43 -22.40 6.23
C LEU A 43 -2.04 -21.75 6.07
N MET A 44 -1.98 -20.49 5.67
CA MET A 44 -0.74 -19.71 5.52
C MET A 44 0.01 -19.48 6.84
N GLU A 45 -0.65 -19.65 7.99
CA GLU A 45 0.02 -19.59 9.29
C GLU A 45 0.96 -20.78 9.51
N PHE A 46 0.61 -21.96 8.98
CA PHE A 46 1.29 -23.22 9.26
C PHE A 46 1.99 -23.82 8.04
N THR A 47 1.52 -23.50 6.83
CA THR A 47 2.02 -24.07 5.58
C THR A 47 2.44 -22.95 4.63
N PRO A 48 3.65 -23.01 4.04
CA PRO A 48 4.07 -22.03 3.06
C PRO A 48 3.05 -21.93 1.90
N PHE A 49 2.70 -20.71 1.50
CA PHE A 49 1.69 -20.44 0.47
C PHE A 49 1.90 -21.25 -0.81
N SER A 50 3.14 -21.42 -1.26
CA SER A 50 3.49 -22.21 -2.44
C SER A 50 3.09 -23.69 -2.35
N LYS A 51 3.03 -24.25 -1.14
CA LYS A 51 2.67 -25.65 -0.88
C LYS A 51 1.18 -25.88 -0.62
N ILE A 52 0.42 -24.83 -0.33
CA ILE A 52 -1.04 -24.92 -0.15
C ILE A 52 -1.68 -25.23 -1.50
N SER A 53 -2.48 -26.28 -1.60
CA SER A 53 -3.27 -26.59 -2.79
C SER A 53 -4.70 -26.05 -2.67
N ILE A 54 -5.40 -25.92 -3.80
CA ILE A 54 -6.83 -25.58 -3.81
C ILE A 54 -7.64 -26.63 -3.05
N LYS A 55 -7.20 -27.90 -3.03
CA LYS A 55 -7.83 -28.96 -2.24
C LYS A 55 -7.79 -28.63 -0.75
N ASP A 56 -6.63 -28.26 -0.23
CA ASP A 56 -6.46 -27.95 1.19
C ASP A 56 -7.37 -26.79 1.60
N ILE A 57 -7.47 -25.77 0.75
CA ILE A 57 -8.32 -24.59 0.97
C ILE A 57 -9.79 -25.00 1.03
N VAL A 58 -10.30 -25.77 0.05
CA VAL A 58 -11.73 -26.12 0.02
C VAL A 58 -12.10 -27.13 1.09
N ASP A 59 -11.19 -28.05 1.43
CA ASP A 59 -11.39 -29.01 2.51
C ASP A 59 -11.47 -28.28 3.86
N ARG A 60 -10.56 -27.33 4.13
CA ARG A 60 -10.61 -26.46 5.31
C ARG A 60 -11.85 -25.57 5.32
N ALA A 61 -12.21 -24.99 4.18
CA ALA A 61 -13.36 -24.11 4.07
C ALA A 61 -14.69 -24.88 4.18
N GLY A 62 -14.71 -26.21 4.02
CA GLY A 62 -15.92 -27.04 3.94
C GLY A 62 -16.74 -26.73 2.68
N LEU A 63 -16.07 -26.62 1.53
CA LEU A 63 -16.61 -26.29 0.22
C LEU A 63 -16.08 -27.25 -0.85
N THR A 64 -16.56 -27.12 -2.09
CA THR A 64 -16.06 -27.92 -3.22
C THR A 64 -15.06 -27.12 -4.07
N ARG A 65 -14.22 -27.81 -4.84
CA ARG A 65 -13.36 -27.17 -5.86
C ARG A 65 -14.19 -26.38 -6.89
N GLN A 66 -15.37 -26.87 -7.24
CA GLN A 66 -16.29 -26.14 -8.13
C GLN A 66 -16.71 -24.80 -7.52
N THR A 67 -16.98 -24.76 -6.20
CA THR A 67 -17.26 -23.50 -5.51
C THR A 67 -16.06 -22.57 -5.48
N PHE A 68 -14.83 -23.10 -5.35
CA PHE A 68 -13.62 -22.29 -5.46
C PHE A 68 -13.52 -21.64 -6.83
N TYR A 69 -13.55 -22.43 -7.90
CA TYR A 69 -13.40 -21.95 -9.28
C TYR A 69 -14.57 -21.09 -9.77
N HIS A 70 -15.71 -21.14 -9.09
CA HIS A 70 -16.80 -20.18 -9.32
C HIS A 70 -16.48 -18.77 -8.83
N ASN A 71 -15.59 -18.63 -7.83
CA ASN A 71 -15.29 -17.36 -7.18
C ASN A 71 -13.88 -16.83 -7.50
N PHE A 72 -12.89 -17.72 -7.72
CA PHE A 72 -11.48 -17.38 -7.91
C PHE A 72 -10.83 -18.33 -8.92
N GLU A 73 -9.90 -17.83 -9.73
CA GLU A 73 -9.15 -18.67 -10.68
C GLU A 73 -7.91 -19.27 -10.02
N THR A 74 -7.27 -18.49 -9.15
CA THR A 74 -5.98 -18.80 -8.51
C THR A 74 -6.02 -18.55 -6.99
N LYS A 75 -4.97 -18.97 -6.27
CA LYS A 75 -4.83 -18.66 -4.83
C LYS A 75 -4.51 -17.18 -4.61
N GLU A 76 -3.79 -16.58 -5.55
CA GLU A 76 -3.42 -15.17 -5.58
C GLU A 76 -4.66 -14.29 -5.70
N ASP A 77 -5.68 -14.70 -6.48
CA ASP A 77 -6.94 -13.97 -6.58
C ASP A 77 -7.67 -13.84 -5.24
N VAL A 78 -7.55 -14.85 -4.38
CA VAL A 78 -8.09 -14.80 -3.01
C VAL A 78 -7.40 -13.70 -2.20
N LEU A 79 -6.06 -13.60 -2.31
CA LEU A 79 -5.29 -12.56 -1.64
C LEU A 79 -5.52 -11.17 -2.24
N TYR A 80 -5.69 -11.06 -3.56
CA TYR A 80 -6.07 -9.81 -4.22
C TYR A 80 -7.44 -9.33 -3.77
N ASN A 81 -8.41 -10.24 -3.63
CA ASN A 81 -9.73 -9.90 -3.11
C ASN A 81 -9.64 -9.43 -1.66
N ARG A 82 -8.81 -10.06 -0.83
CA ARG A 82 -8.56 -9.58 0.53
C ARG A 82 -7.85 -8.22 0.57
N LEU A 83 -6.93 -7.97 -0.37
CA LEU A 83 -6.30 -6.66 -0.53
C LEU A 83 -7.33 -5.59 -0.95
N ASP A 84 -8.25 -5.93 -1.86
CA ASP A 84 -9.36 -5.03 -2.24
C ASP A 84 -10.14 -4.57 -1.00
N GLU A 85 -10.53 -5.51 -0.14
CA GLU A 85 -11.22 -5.21 1.13
C GLU A 85 -10.40 -4.29 2.04
N HIS A 86 -9.08 -4.47 2.09
CA HIS A 86 -8.19 -3.61 2.88
C HIS A 86 -8.06 -2.20 2.29
N PHE A 87 -8.02 -2.05 0.97
CA PHE A 87 -7.99 -0.73 0.34
C PHE A 87 -9.32 0.01 0.50
N GLU A 88 -10.44 -0.68 0.33
CA GLU A 88 -11.78 -0.13 0.61
C GLU A 88 -11.88 0.29 2.10
N GLY A 89 -11.41 -0.57 3.01
CA GLY A 89 -11.34 -0.27 4.44
C GLY A 89 -10.43 0.92 4.76
N PHE A 90 -9.29 1.07 4.06
CA PHE A 90 -8.40 2.22 4.21
C PHE A 90 -9.08 3.52 3.75
N LEU A 91 -9.78 3.47 2.62
CA LEU A 91 -10.52 4.60 2.08
C LEU A 91 -11.66 5.03 3.03
N GLU A 92 -12.38 4.07 3.63
CA GLU A 92 -13.38 4.35 4.66
C GLU A 92 -12.72 4.89 5.95
N TYR A 93 -11.58 4.33 6.36
CA TYR A 93 -10.81 4.84 7.49
C TYR A 93 -10.40 6.29 7.28
N LEU A 94 -9.92 6.63 6.08
CA LEU A 94 -9.50 7.98 5.71
C LEU A 94 -10.69 8.97 5.72
N SER A 95 -11.86 8.56 5.24
CA SER A 95 -13.06 9.43 5.20
C SER A 95 -13.58 9.85 6.57
N LYS A 96 -13.27 9.05 7.60
CA LYS A 96 -13.62 9.32 9.01
C LYS A 96 -12.59 10.22 9.72
N LYS A 97 -11.47 10.58 9.08
CA LYS A 97 -10.41 11.41 9.70
C LYS A 97 -10.45 12.84 9.16
N THR A 98 -10.08 13.79 10.01
CA THR A 98 -9.72 15.14 9.57
C THR A 98 -8.33 15.11 8.96
N VAL A 99 -8.28 15.06 7.64
CA VAL A 99 -7.03 15.07 6.88
C VAL A 99 -6.84 16.46 6.29
N ARG A 100 -5.64 17.02 6.40
CA ARG A 100 -5.37 18.41 5.97
C ARG A 100 -4.46 18.50 4.76
N ASP A 101 -3.58 17.52 4.62
CA ASP A 101 -2.52 17.49 3.64
C ASP A 101 -2.07 16.03 3.37
N TRP A 102 -1.07 15.88 2.50
CA TRP A 102 -0.47 14.59 2.17
C TRP A 102 0.23 13.93 3.35
N GLU A 103 0.78 14.68 4.30
CA GLU A 103 1.39 14.11 5.51
C GLU A 103 0.32 13.35 6.31
N ASP A 104 -0.86 13.94 6.50
CA ASP A 104 -1.97 13.30 7.20
C ASP A 104 -2.47 12.04 6.45
N VAL A 105 -2.53 12.04 5.10
CA VAL A 105 -2.89 10.85 4.29
C VAL A 105 -1.87 9.73 4.48
N ILE A 106 -0.58 10.03 4.35
CA ILE A 106 0.50 9.05 4.49
C ILE A 106 0.58 8.52 5.93
N CYS A 107 0.36 9.38 6.92
CA CYS A 107 0.26 8.97 8.33
C CYS A 107 -0.91 8.00 8.53
N CYS A 108 -2.06 8.27 7.91
CA CYS A 108 -3.21 7.36 7.95
C CYS A 108 -2.89 6.02 7.29
N PHE A 109 -2.17 6.01 6.16
CA PHE A 109 -1.73 4.78 5.50
C PHE A 109 -0.90 3.89 6.42
N PHE A 110 0.16 4.43 7.05
CA PHE A 110 0.99 3.65 7.97
C PHE A 110 0.21 3.17 9.20
N ARG A 111 -0.67 4.01 9.78
CA ARG A 111 -1.51 3.60 10.92
C ARG A 111 -2.47 2.48 10.57
N TYR A 112 -3.15 2.59 9.42
CA TYR A 112 -4.08 1.56 8.96
C TYR A 112 -3.37 0.21 8.84
N TRP A 113 -2.23 0.17 8.14
CA TRP A 113 -1.47 -1.07 8.00
C TRP A 113 -0.84 -1.56 9.31
N GLN A 114 -0.54 -0.67 10.27
CA GLN A 114 -0.12 -1.05 11.62
C GLN A 114 -1.26 -1.75 12.38
N GLU A 115 -2.47 -1.22 12.31
CA GLU A 115 -3.67 -1.84 12.91
C GLU A 115 -4.00 -3.19 12.25
N HIS A 116 -3.62 -3.38 10.98
CA HIS A 116 -3.80 -4.61 10.20
C HIS A 116 -2.50 -5.38 9.98
N ALA A 117 -1.52 -5.25 10.90
CA ALA A 117 -0.19 -5.83 10.73
C ALA A 117 -0.18 -7.35 10.61
N GLU A 118 -1.14 -8.04 11.21
CA GLU A 118 -1.26 -9.51 11.12
C GLU A 118 -1.32 -10.00 9.67
N PHE A 119 -2.17 -9.39 8.84
CA PHE A 119 -2.31 -9.74 7.44
C PHE A 119 -1.02 -9.43 6.65
N MET A 120 -0.41 -8.27 6.89
CA MET A 120 0.85 -7.92 6.23
C MET A 120 2.01 -8.84 6.63
N ASN A 121 2.11 -9.18 7.92
CA ASN A 121 3.09 -10.15 8.42
C ASN A 121 2.88 -11.52 7.79
N LEU A 122 1.62 -11.94 7.60
CA LEU A 122 1.30 -13.20 6.95
C LEU A 122 1.72 -13.20 5.47
N LEU A 123 1.50 -12.11 4.74
CA LEU A 123 1.98 -11.95 3.36
C LEU A 123 3.51 -11.98 3.30
N MET A 124 4.20 -11.25 4.18
CA MET A 124 5.67 -11.22 4.23
C MET A 124 6.26 -12.60 4.55
N LYS A 125 5.71 -13.30 5.56
CA LYS A 125 6.13 -14.66 5.94
C LYS A 125 5.99 -15.67 4.79
N ASN A 126 5.09 -15.42 3.85
CA ASN A 126 4.78 -16.30 2.73
C ASN A 126 5.31 -15.80 1.38
N ASP A 127 6.19 -14.80 1.37
CA ASP A 127 6.73 -14.18 0.15
C ASP A 127 5.66 -13.62 -0.80
N GLN A 128 4.48 -13.25 -0.27
CA GLN A 128 3.32 -12.75 -1.03
C GLN A 128 3.14 -11.22 -0.93
N VAL A 129 4.06 -10.50 -0.28
CA VAL A 129 3.93 -9.05 -0.09
C VAL A 129 3.99 -8.26 -1.42
N TYR A 130 4.58 -8.83 -2.47
CA TYR A 130 4.60 -8.22 -3.82
C TYR A 130 3.20 -8.01 -4.41
N LEU A 131 2.20 -8.78 -3.94
CA LEU A 131 0.81 -8.63 -4.38
C LEU A 131 0.29 -7.24 -4.05
N LEU A 132 0.72 -6.64 -2.93
CA LEU A 132 0.37 -5.26 -2.57
C LEU A 132 0.87 -4.27 -3.63
N SER A 133 2.13 -4.40 -4.06
CA SER A 133 2.74 -3.54 -5.09
C SER A 133 2.07 -3.71 -6.45
N ARG A 134 1.62 -4.93 -6.79
CA ARG A 134 0.87 -5.16 -8.03
C ARG A 134 -0.55 -4.59 -7.99
N LYS A 135 -1.14 -4.51 -6.79
CA LYS A 135 -2.53 -4.11 -6.61
C LYS A 135 -2.73 -2.60 -6.47
N LEU A 136 -1.80 -1.90 -5.82
CA LEU A 136 -1.86 -0.45 -5.62
C LEU A 136 -2.10 0.39 -6.91
N PRO A 137 -1.48 0.08 -8.06
CA PRO A 137 -1.73 0.77 -9.32
C PRO A 137 -3.19 0.82 -9.75
N ASP A 138 -4.01 -0.19 -9.40
CA ASP A 138 -5.44 -0.24 -9.75
C ASP A 138 -6.22 0.93 -9.14
N TYR A 139 -5.73 1.50 -8.04
CA TYR A 139 -6.35 2.62 -7.33
C TYR A 139 -5.93 3.99 -7.86
N TYR A 140 -5.09 4.05 -8.89
CA TYR A 140 -4.64 5.31 -9.48
C TYR A 140 -5.83 6.20 -9.85
N GLN A 141 -6.86 5.67 -10.53
CA GLN A 141 -7.99 6.50 -10.95
C GLN A 141 -8.77 7.07 -9.77
N THR A 142 -8.99 6.27 -8.73
CA THR A 142 -9.62 6.75 -7.50
C THR A 142 -8.80 7.87 -6.87
N VAL A 143 -7.48 7.71 -6.73
CA VAL A 143 -6.62 8.75 -6.18
C VAL A 143 -6.56 9.98 -7.10
N LYS A 144 -6.58 9.78 -8.42
CA LYS A 144 -6.58 10.85 -9.41
C LYS A 144 -7.81 11.72 -9.30
N ASP A 145 -8.98 11.10 -9.21
CA ASP A 145 -10.24 11.82 -9.09
C ASP A 145 -10.31 12.64 -7.81
N LEU A 146 -9.73 12.12 -6.73
CA LEU A 146 -9.69 12.78 -5.42
C LEU A 146 -8.64 13.89 -5.33
N TYR A 147 -7.47 13.70 -5.94
CA TYR A 147 -6.28 14.54 -5.66
C TYR A 147 -5.59 15.14 -6.89
N PHE A 148 -5.61 14.50 -8.06
CA PHE A 148 -4.81 14.94 -9.23
C PHE A 148 -5.57 15.72 -10.29
N ASN A 149 -6.90 15.63 -10.35
CA ASN A 149 -7.73 16.36 -11.33
C ASN A 149 -7.63 17.90 -11.22
N LYS A 150 -6.83 18.43 -10.29
CA LYS A 150 -6.60 19.86 -10.04
C LYS A 150 -5.11 20.22 -9.92
N THR A 151 -4.23 19.35 -10.42
CA THR A 151 -2.79 19.61 -10.54
C THR A 151 -2.44 19.99 -11.98
N ASP A 152 -1.33 20.72 -12.17
CA ASP A 152 -0.82 21.06 -13.51
C ASP A 152 -0.11 19.88 -14.21
N LEU A 153 -0.14 18.70 -13.61
CA LEU A 153 0.47 17.49 -14.17
C LEU A 153 -0.37 16.93 -15.31
N THR A 154 0.30 16.49 -16.37
CA THR A 154 -0.33 15.60 -17.35
C THR A 154 -0.69 14.27 -16.70
N ASP A 155 -1.66 13.57 -17.28
CA ASP A 155 -2.08 12.25 -16.80
C ASP A 155 -0.94 11.21 -16.84
N ALA A 156 0.03 11.37 -17.74
CA ALA A 156 1.23 10.52 -17.78
C ALA A 156 2.17 10.81 -16.59
N GLU A 157 2.40 12.08 -16.27
CA GLU A 157 3.23 12.49 -15.13
C GLU A 157 2.58 12.09 -13.81
N ALA A 158 1.27 12.29 -13.66
CA ALA A 158 0.53 11.89 -12.46
C ALA A 158 0.59 10.37 -12.23
N ARG A 159 0.50 9.55 -13.29
CA ARG A 159 0.70 8.09 -13.19
C ARG A 159 2.10 7.73 -12.69
N LEU A 160 3.13 8.34 -13.26
CA LEU A 160 4.52 8.05 -12.87
C LEU A 160 4.81 8.50 -11.45
N TRP A 161 4.30 9.67 -11.06
CA TRP A 161 4.38 10.16 -9.69
C TRP A 161 3.69 9.19 -8.73
N PHE A 162 2.48 8.71 -9.07
CA PHE A 162 1.76 7.75 -8.24
C PHE A 162 2.50 6.42 -8.11
N ALA A 163 3.05 5.90 -9.21
CA ALA A 163 3.88 4.70 -9.20
C ALA A 163 5.13 4.86 -8.30
N PHE A 164 5.80 6.02 -8.37
CA PHE A 164 6.95 6.32 -7.53
C PHE A 164 6.57 6.36 -6.04
N VAL A 165 5.54 7.12 -5.68
CA VAL A 165 5.11 7.28 -4.28
C VAL A 165 4.57 5.98 -3.71
N SER A 166 3.74 5.25 -4.46
CA SER A 166 3.23 3.94 -4.02
C SER A 166 4.36 2.93 -3.79
N GLY A 167 5.35 2.87 -4.70
CA GLY A 167 6.53 2.02 -4.53
C GLY A 167 7.35 2.38 -3.28
N ALA A 168 7.57 3.68 -3.04
CA ALA A 168 8.26 4.16 -1.84
C ALA A 168 7.48 3.81 -0.56
N LEU A 169 6.17 4.05 -0.53
CA LEU A 169 5.31 3.75 0.62
C LEU A 169 5.28 2.27 0.96
N VAL A 170 5.14 1.38 -0.03
CA VAL A 170 5.16 -0.07 0.20
C VAL A 170 6.50 -0.53 0.75
N ASN A 171 7.61 -0.11 0.15
CA ASN A 171 8.93 -0.51 0.62
C ASN A 171 9.24 0.02 2.03
N MET A 172 8.83 1.25 2.33
CA MET A 172 8.95 1.79 3.68
C MET A 172 8.06 1.06 4.68
N LEU A 173 6.85 0.66 4.28
CA LEU A 173 5.95 -0.14 5.12
C LEU A 173 6.57 -1.48 5.49
N ILE A 174 7.09 -2.21 4.49
CA ILE A 174 7.75 -3.51 4.69
C ILE A 174 8.96 -3.37 5.62
N SER A 175 9.80 -2.36 5.37
CA SER A 175 10.99 -2.07 6.18
C SER A 175 10.62 -1.73 7.61
N TRP A 176 9.58 -0.93 7.80
CA TRP A 176 9.09 -0.53 9.11
C TRP A 176 8.52 -1.70 9.90
N MET A 177 7.69 -2.53 9.27
CA MET A 177 7.10 -3.72 9.91
C MET A 177 8.14 -4.78 10.28
N SER A 178 9.23 -4.85 9.54
CA SER A 178 10.35 -5.76 9.82
C SER A 178 11.30 -5.22 10.90
N SER A 179 11.21 -3.94 11.26
CA SER A 179 12.06 -3.32 12.27
C SER A 179 11.54 -3.54 13.69
N THR A 180 12.43 -3.79 14.65
CA THR A 180 12.08 -4.13 16.05
C THR A 180 11.68 -2.93 16.92
N GLY A 181 11.50 -1.72 16.35
CA GLY A 181 10.76 -0.63 16.99
C GLY A 181 11.28 0.80 16.74
N GLY A 182 10.43 1.76 17.15
CA GLY A 182 10.82 3.14 17.50
C GLY A 182 10.13 4.26 16.71
N ILE A 183 9.90 4.07 15.41
CA ILE A 183 9.41 5.15 14.55
C ILE A 183 7.87 5.11 14.52
N SER A 184 7.23 6.21 14.90
CA SER A 184 5.77 6.35 14.78
C SER A 184 5.34 6.53 13.33
N ALA A 185 4.11 6.14 12.99
CA ALA A 185 3.51 6.41 11.67
C ALA A 185 3.59 7.90 11.26
N ARG A 186 3.50 8.82 12.23
CA ARG A 186 3.64 10.27 12.00
C ARG A 186 5.07 10.65 11.63
N ALA A 187 6.06 10.06 12.29
CA ALA A 187 7.47 10.28 11.97
C ALA A 187 7.83 9.72 10.58
N LEU A 188 7.30 8.55 10.22
CA LEU A 188 7.43 7.99 8.86
C LEU A 188 6.81 8.90 7.81
N ALA A 189 5.59 9.39 8.03
CA ALA A 189 4.92 10.28 7.09
C ALA A 189 5.74 11.56 6.84
N LYS A 190 6.28 12.16 7.90
CA LYS A 190 7.20 13.30 7.80
C LYS A 190 8.45 12.96 6.99
N LEU A 191 9.03 11.79 7.19
CA LEU A 191 10.19 11.34 6.43
C LEU A 191 9.87 11.18 4.94
N VAL A 192 8.72 10.58 4.60
CA VAL A 192 8.26 10.44 3.21
C VAL A 192 8.11 11.82 2.56
N ILE A 193 7.41 12.75 3.20
CA ILE A 193 7.25 14.12 2.69
C ILE A 193 8.60 14.82 2.52
N ALA A 194 9.48 14.72 3.52
CA ALA A 194 10.81 15.33 3.46
C ALA A 194 11.67 14.78 2.30
N MET A 195 11.54 13.49 1.99
CA MET A 195 12.19 12.85 0.84
C MET A 195 11.59 13.33 -0.49
N MET A 196 10.27 13.46 -0.56
CA MET A 196 9.57 13.93 -1.77
C MET A 196 9.84 15.40 -2.09
N ASP A 197 9.94 16.26 -1.07
CA ASP A 197 10.22 17.69 -1.23
C ASP A 197 11.72 17.98 -1.38
N GLY A 198 12.58 16.96 -1.40
CA GLY A 198 14.03 17.08 -1.61
C GLY A 198 14.83 17.58 -0.39
N THR A 199 14.16 17.96 0.69
CA THR A 199 14.79 18.54 1.89
C THR A 199 15.79 17.60 2.58
N VAL A 200 15.62 16.28 2.46
CA VAL A 200 16.59 15.30 2.99
C VAL A 200 17.88 15.29 2.15
N LEU A 201 17.76 15.39 0.83
CA LEU A 201 18.89 15.40 -0.08
C LEU A 201 19.68 16.71 0.01
N GLU A 202 19.02 17.84 0.29
CA GLU A 202 19.70 19.10 0.55
C GLU A 202 20.55 19.07 1.82
N LYS A 203 20.06 18.39 2.88
CA LYS A 203 20.83 18.20 4.11
C LYS A 203 22.01 17.24 3.92
N SER A 204 21.84 16.15 3.18
CA SER A 204 22.94 15.20 2.91
C SER A 204 23.97 15.73 1.90
N ARG A 205 23.59 16.68 1.05
CA ARG A 205 24.51 17.38 0.13
C ARG A 205 25.56 18.22 0.85
N VAL A 206 25.27 18.69 2.07
CA VAL A 206 26.26 19.36 2.93
C VAL A 206 27.34 18.39 3.41
N GLU A 207 26.99 17.12 3.63
CA GLU A 207 27.92 16.08 4.13
C GLU A 207 28.69 15.42 2.98
N MET A 208 28.03 15.07 1.87
CA MET A 208 28.70 14.49 0.69
C MET A 208 29.68 15.46 0.00
N GLY A 209 29.48 16.78 0.11
CA GLY A 209 30.39 17.77 -0.45
C GLY A 209 31.80 17.69 0.15
N ASN A 210 31.93 17.31 1.41
CA ASN A 210 33.22 17.15 2.08
C ASN A 210 33.90 15.81 1.72
N ASP A 211 33.13 14.73 1.57
CA ASP A 211 33.67 13.39 1.31
C ASP A 211 34.02 13.18 -0.17
N VAL A 212 33.21 13.71 -1.11
CA VAL A 212 33.49 13.61 -2.55
C VAL A 212 34.71 14.44 -2.94
N ALA A 213 34.93 15.60 -2.31
CA ALA A 213 36.13 16.41 -2.51
C ALA A 213 37.39 15.71 -1.97
N MET A 214 37.30 15.01 -0.83
CA MET A 214 38.40 14.19 -0.29
C MET A 214 38.73 12.99 -1.19
N PHE A 215 37.70 12.33 -1.73
CA PHE A 215 37.84 11.15 -2.59
C PHE A 215 38.41 11.51 -3.98
N ILE A 216 37.97 12.63 -4.56
CA ILE A 216 38.53 13.14 -5.84
C ILE A 216 39.95 13.67 -5.65
N GLY A 217 40.25 14.29 -4.50
CA GLY A 217 41.60 14.77 -4.17
C GLY A 217 42.65 13.64 -4.09
N HIS A 218 42.30 12.48 -3.50
CA HIS A 218 43.19 11.31 -3.48
C HIS A 218 43.45 10.72 -4.87
N LEU A 219 42.47 10.78 -5.78
CA LEU A 219 42.60 10.28 -7.15
C LEU A 219 43.43 11.19 -8.07
N GLN A 220 43.66 12.44 -7.70
CA GLN A 220 44.47 13.41 -8.48
C GLN A 220 45.93 13.53 -8.00
N THR A 221 46.29 12.92 -6.86
CA THR A 221 47.67 12.93 -6.33
C THR A 221 48.48 11.68 -6.67
N GLU A 222 47.90 10.69 -7.36
CA GLU A 222 48.57 9.45 -7.79
C GLU A 222 48.90 9.41 -9.30
N SER A 223 48.89 10.55 -9.99
CA SER A 223 49.37 10.69 -11.38
C SER A 223 50.53 11.67 -11.48
#